data_AF-A0A168LMF4-F1
#
_entry.id   AF-A0A168LMF4-F1
#
_cell.length_a   1.000
_cell.length_b   1.000
_cell.length_c   1.000
_cell.angle_alpha   90.00
_cell.angle_beta   90.00
_cell.angle_gamma   90.00
#
_symmetry.space_group_name_H-M   'P 1'
#
loop_
_entity.id
_entity.type
_entity.pdbx_description
1 polymer ?
#
loop_
_entity_poly.entity_id
_entity_poly.type
_entity_poly.pdbx_seq_one_letter_code
_entity_poly.pdbx_strand_id
1 'polypeptide(L)'
;MAVRMALSLQLYREDALDTISQNQAAVFPLAYKPPVMIVKQYARSLLWFMYFLDTASSHYHNKPYEIHLDDHVSTTTFFKNPPLSSAGVDEHQAFFQFIEFHTCQITRDIRRTIFTHPEEAQTSYEQIERIEKRLISFQKQLPKIELLNSSTHLWHRRCIFKQWIRHHGHWILIHQSYLPTPMSVQRCTTAAFALVELFDHWIVAMDCYFRPCVHELKQACEILLYHVDQNTPIKRKALEGLMRLINVLLKTPVGEIARTRPFVQRVLKAIQQNNM
;
A
#
# COMPACT_ATOMS: atom_id res chain seq x y z
N MET A 1 -20.01 5.10 -9.70
CA MET A 1 -21.27 4.72 -9.00
C MET A 1 -21.07 4.54 -7.50
N ALA A 2 -20.22 3.62 -7.02
CA ALA A 2 -20.03 3.39 -5.57
C ALA A 2 -19.62 4.65 -4.78
N VAL A 3 -18.64 5.43 -5.29
CA VAL A 3 -18.24 6.71 -4.68
C VAL A 3 -19.41 7.69 -4.57
N ARG A 4 -20.22 7.82 -5.63
CA ARG A 4 -21.43 8.67 -5.63
C ARG A 4 -22.44 8.21 -4.58
N MET A 5 -22.65 6.90 -4.44
CA MET A 5 -23.54 6.36 -3.40
C MET A 5 -23.02 6.66 -1.99
N ALA A 6 -21.71 6.55 -1.76
CA ALA A 6 -21.08 6.90 -0.48
C ALA A 6 -21.32 8.37 -0.11
N LEU A 7 -21.20 9.27 -1.09
CA LEU A 7 -21.46 10.69 -0.93
C LEU A 7 -22.95 10.96 -0.66
N SER A 8 -23.86 10.32 -1.40
CA SER A 8 -25.30 10.45 -1.19
C SER A 8 -25.75 9.97 0.19
N LEU A 9 -25.12 8.91 0.71
CA LEU A 9 -25.36 8.39 2.05
C LEU A 9 -24.60 9.17 3.14
N GLN A 10 -23.80 10.17 2.77
CA GLN A 10 -22.97 10.96 3.67
C GLN A 10 -22.12 10.10 4.63
N LEU A 11 -21.62 8.95 4.16
CA LEU A 11 -20.94 7.95 5.02
C LEU A 11 -19.72 8.50 5.75
N TYR A 12 -19.16 9.62 5.29
CA TYR A 12 -18.03 10.32 5.89
C TYR A 12 -18.40 11.13 7.15
N ARG A 13 -19.69 11.31 7.45
CA ARG A 13 -20.14 11.99 8.67
C ARG A 13 -20.59 11.01 9.74
N GLU A 14 -20.17 11.26 10.97
CA GLU A 14 -20.46 10.40 12.11
C GLU A 14 -21.96 10.37 12.48
N ASP A 15 -22.64 11.52 12.40
CA ASP A 15 -24.08 11.66 12.66
C ASP A 15 -24.95 10.93 11.61
N ALA A 16 -24.53 11.00 10.35
CA ALA A 16 -25.15 10.22 9.27
C ALA A 16 -24.97 8.71 9.50
N LEU A 17 -23.78 8.27 9.92
CA LEU A 17 -23.53 6.87 10.25
C LEU A 17 -24.39 6.39 11.43
N ASP A 18 -24.57 7.20 12.48
CA ASP A 18 -25.45 6.86 13.60
C ASP A 18 -26.88 6.65 13.14
N THR A 19 -27.39 7.59 12.34
CA THR A 19 -28.77 7.54 11.80
C THR A 19 -28.96 6.31 10.90
N ILE A 20 -28.04 6.06 9.98
CA ILE A 20 -28.08 4.89 9.08
C ILE A 20 -28.05 3.60 9.89
N SER A 21 -27.18 3.51 10.89
CA SER A 21 -27.00 2.28 11.66
C SER A 21 -28.23 1.95 12.49
N GLN A 22 -28.87 2.96 13.09
CA GLN A 22 -30.14 2.81 13.81
C GLN A 22 -31.25 2.35 12.88
N ASN A 23 -31.41 3.03 11.73
CA ASN A 23 -32.44 2.71 10.76
C ASN A 23 -32.27 1.30 10.17
N GLN A 24 -31.06 0.94 9.75
CA GLN A 24 -30.77 -0.36 9.15
C GLN A 24 -30.91 -1.50 10.16
N ALA A 25 -30.47 -1.31 11.41
CA ALA A 25 -30.69 -2.30 12.47
C ALA A 25 -32.20 -2.51 12.74
N ALA A 26 -33.02 -1.46 12.64
CA ALA A 26 -34.46 -1.53 12.87
C ALA A 26 -35.25 -2.27 11.78
N VAL A 27 -34.69 -2.47 10.58
CA VAL A 27 -35.33 -3.22 9.48
C VAL A 27 -35.37 -4.73 9.77
N PHE A 28 -34.45 -5.25 10.59
CA PHE A 28 -34.41 -6.66 10.95
C PHE A 28 -35.48 -7.01 12.00
N PRO A 29 -36.12 -8.19 11.90
CA PRO A 29 -37.02 -8.67 12.95
C PRO A 29 -36.33 -8.69 14.32
N LEU A 30 -37.08 -8.46 15.41
CA LEU A 30 -36.53 -8.39 16.77
C LEU A 30 -35.65 -9.59 17.13
N ALA A 31 -36.01 -10.79 16.70
CA ALA A 31 -35.26 -12.03 16.93
C ALA A 31 -33.86 -12.05 16.28
N TYR A 32 -33.63 -11.21 15.25
CA TYR A 32 -32.39 -11.15 14.47
C TYR A 32 -31.82 -9.74 14.39
N LYS A 33 -32.28 -8.82 15.25
CA LYS A 33 -31.87 -7.42 15.20
C LYS A 33 -30.37 -7.29 15.53
N PRO A 34 -29.52 -6.87 14.58
CA PRO A 34 -28.10 -6.72 14.85
C PRO A 34 -27.88 -5.53 15.80
N PRO A 35 -26.85 -5.59 16.66
CA PRO A 35 -26.41 -4.44 17.43
C PRO A 35 -26.07 -3.26 16.49
N VAL A 36 -26.61 -2.07 16.79
CA VAL A 36 -26.39 -0.84 16.00
C VAL A 36 -24.89 -0.58 15.78
N MET A 37 -24.07 -0.87 16.80
CA MET A 37 -22.62 -0.73 16.73
C MET A 37 -21.98 -1.55 15.61
N ILE A 38 -22.44 -2.80 15.39
CA ILE A 38 -21.92 -3.69 14.35
C ILE A 38 -22.30 -3.15 12.97
N VAL A 39 -23.54 -2.70 12.79
CA VAL A 39 -24.00 -2.08 11.53
C VAL A 39 -23.17 -0.83 11.22
N LYS A 40 -22.87 -0.02 12.24
CA LYS A 40 -22.02 1.16 12.13
C LYS A 40 -20.60 0.80 11.70
N GLN A 41 -19.98 -0.19 12.33
CA GLN A 41 -18.63 -0.67 11.97
C GLN A 41 -18.58 -1.23 10.54
N TYR A 42 -19.64 -1.91 10.10
CA TYR A 42 -19.75 -2.41 8.74
C TYR A 42 -19.82 -1.27 7.72
N ALA A 43 -20.70 -0.28 7.93
CA ALA A 43 -20.80 0.90 7.07
C ALA A 43 -19.47 1.67 6.97
N ARG A 44 -18.74 1.77 8.09
CA ARG A 44 -17.39 2.36 8.13
C ARG A 44 -16.37 1.57 7.31
N SER A 45 -16.40 0.25 7.41
CA SER A 45 -15.52 -0.64 6.63
C SER A 45 -15.78 -0.49 5.13
N LEU A 46 -17.04 -0.27 4.73
CA LEU A 46 -17.39 0.04 3.33
C LEU A 46 -16.82 1.38 2.87
N LEU A 47 -16.96 2.46 3.66
CA LEU A 47 -16.37 3.77 3.34
C LEU A 47 -14.86 3.65 3.15
N TRP A 48 -14.19 2.95 4.05
CA TRP A 48 -12.75 2.72 3.99
C TRP A 48 -12.35 1.91 2.75
N PHE A 49 -13.09 0.84 2.43
CA PHE A 49 -12.85 0.07 1.23
C PHE A 49 -13.01 0.92 -0.04
N MET A 50 -14.01 1.81 -0.08
CA MET A 50 -14.18 2.73 -1.19
C MET A 50 -13.06 3.78 -1.27
N TYR A 51 -12.58 4.31 -0.14
CA TYR A 51 -11.44 5.22 -0.12
C TYR A 51 -10.15 4.56 -0.62
N PHE A 52 -9.93 3.29 -0.25
CA PHE A 52 -8.82 2.50 -0.76
C PHE A 52 -8.92 2.32 -2.29
N LEU A 53 -10.09 1.92 -2.80
CA LEU A 53 -10.31 1.76 -4.24
C LEU A 53 -10.17 3.07 -5.02
N ASP A 54 -10.68 4.17 -4.46
CA ASP A 54 -10.53 5.49 -5.06
C ASP A 54 -9.06 5.91 -5.12
N THR A 55 -8.29 5.64 -4.05
CA THR A 55 -6.84 5.85 -4.01
C THR A 55 -6.11 4.98 -5.03
N ALA A 56 -6.45 3.70 -5.16
CA ALA A 56 -5.83 2.82 -6.15
C ALA A 56 -6.01 3.38 -7.59
N SER A 57 -7.18 3.95 -7.86
CA SER A 57 -7.55 4.53 -9.14
C SER A 57 -7.19 6.01 -9.29
N SER A 58 -6.52 6.65 -8.33
CA SER A 58 -6.23 8.11 -8.36
C SER A 58 -5.31 8.58 -9.49
N HIS A 59 -4.73 7.66 -10.28
CA HIS A 59 -3.97 7.99 -11.48
C HIS A 59 -4.86 8.30 -12.70
N TYR A 60 -6.17 8.08 -12.62
CA TYR A 60 -7.10 8.49 -13.67
C TYR A 60 -7.49 9.96 -13.49
N HIS A 61 -7.08 10.83 -14.41
CA HIS A 61 -7.33 12.27 -14.35
C HIS A 61 -8.82 12.66 -14.53
N ASN A 62 -9.66 11.80 -15.14
CA ASN A 62 -11.06 12.11 -15.46
C ASN A 62 -12.05 11.44 -14.50
N LYS A 63 -11.90 11.65 -13.20
CA LYS A 63 -12.86 11.16 -12.21
C LYS A 63 -13.89 12.22 -11.84
N PRO A 64 -15.18 12.01 -12.12
CA PRO A 64 -16.22 12.97 -11.76
C PRO A 64 -16.52 13.01 -10.25
N TYR A 65 -16.07 12.01 -9.49
CA TYR A 65 -16.28 11.92 -8.05
C TYR A 65 -15.03 11.33 -7.38
N GLU A 66 -14.57 11.96 -6.30
CA GLU A 66 -13.51 11.48 -5.43
C GLU A 66 -13.99 11.45 -3.98
N ILE A 67 -13.42 10.57 -3.16
CA ILE A 67 -13.67 10.57 -1.72
C ILE A 67 -12.59 11.43 -1.06
N HIS A 68 -12.98 12.64 -0.65
CA HIS A 68 -12.12 13.53 0.13
C HIS A 68 -12.35 13.27 1.62
N LEU A 69 -11.49 12.44 2.22
CA LEU A 69 -11.44 12.28 3.68
C LEU A 69 -10.47 13.27 4.33
N ASP A 70 -9.88 14.20 3.58
CA ASP A 70 -8.83 15.09 4.08
C ASP A 70 -9.35 16.51 4.33
N ASP A 71 -10.59 16.84 3.95
CA ASP A 71 -11.16 18.16 4.19
C ASP A 71 -11.55 18.34 5.66
N HIS A 72 -10.93 19.37 6.23
CA HIS A 72 -10.84 19.69 7.64
C HIS A 72 -12.20 19.68 8.34
N VAL A 73 -12.34 18.83 9.37
CA VAL A 73 -13.08 19.02 10.65
C VAL A 73 -13.44 17.67 11.32
N SER A 74 -13.46 16.52 10.62
CA SER A 74 -14.02 15.28 11.21
C SER A 74 -13.27 13.95 11.01
N THR A 75 -12.28 13.86 10.13
CA THR A 75 -11.76 12.55 9.64
C THR A 75 -10.48 12.08 10.31
N THR A 76 -9.57 12.98 10.72
CA THR A 76 -8.38 12.61 11.51
C THR A 76 -8.73 12.29 12.96
N THR A 77 -9.85 12.80 13.48
CA THR A 77 -10.41 12.43 14.78
C THR A 77 -11.10 11.07 14.77
N PHE A 78 -11.45 10.55 13.59
CA PHE A 78 -12.19 9.30 13.43
C PHE A 78 -11.31 8.05 13.63
N PHE A 79 -10.11 8.03 13.05
CA PHE A 79 -9.15 6.94 13.24
C PHE A 79 -8.23 7.28 14.41
N LYS A 80 -8.66 6.94 15.63
CA LYS A 80 -7.74 6.96 16.78
C LYS A 80 -6.62 5.96 16.49
N ASN A 81 -5.37 6.30 16.80
CA ASN A 81 -4.25 5.36 16.79
C ASN A 81 -4.34 4.50 18.07
N PRO A 82 -4.93 3.28 18.03
CA PRO A 82 -4.98 2.48 19.23
C PRO A 82 -3.58 1.89 19.49
N PRO A 83 -3.15 1.74 20.74
CA PRO A 83 -1.93 1.00 21.03
C PRO A 83 -2.10 -0.43 20.51
N LEU A 84 -1.09 -0.95 19.80
CA LEU A 84 -1.07 -2.35 19.38
C LEU A 84 -0.84 -3.22 20.62
N SER A 85 -1.92 -3.58 21.33
CA SER A 85 -1.88 -4.45 22.50
C SER A 85 -2.00 -5.92 22.10
N SER A 86 -1.58 -6.83 22.97
CA SER A 86 -1.77 -8.28 22.79
C SER A 86 -3.19 -8.77 23.11
N ALA A 87 -4.12 -7.87 23.50
CA ALA A 87 -5.31 -8.26 24.26
C ALA A 87 -6.63 -8.37 23.47
N GLY A 88 -6.69 -7.99 22.18
CA GLY A 88 -7.97 -8.10 21.44
C GLY A 88 -7.88 -7.99 19.92
N VAL A 89 -8.71 -8.77 19.22
CA VAL A 89 -8.82 -8.79 17.75
C VAL A 89 -9.33 -7.45 17.19
N ASP A 90 -10.26 -6.79 17.89
CA ASP A 90 -10.85 -5.52 17.47
C ASP A 90 -9.83 -4.36 17.49
N GLU A 91 -8.89 -4.36 18.44
CA GLU A 91 -7.82 -3.35 18.52
C GLU A 91 -6.83 -3.49 17.37
N HIS A 92 -6.52 -4.72 16.95
CA HIS A 92 -5.68 -4.97 15.79
C HIS A 92 -6.35 -4.46 14.52
N GLN A 93 -7.63 -4.75 14.31
CA GLN A 93 -8.36 -4.26 13.15
C GLN A 93 -8.38 -2.74 13.09
N ALA A 94 -8.66 -2.06 14.20
CA ALA A 94 -8.64 -0.60 14.27
C ALA A 94 -7.24 -0.03 13.97
N PHE A 95 -6.17 -0.63 14.51
CA PHE A 95 -4.79 -0.24 14.21
C PHE A 95 -4.48 -0.39 12.71
N PHE A 96 -4.84 -1.52 12.10
CA PHE A 96 -4.57 -1.76 10.68
C PHE A 96 -5.39 -0.85 9.75
N GLN A 97 -6.59 -0.47 10.15
CA GLN A 97 -7.39 0.54 9.43
C GLN A 97 -6.71 1.92 9.50
N PHE A 98 -6.22 2.32 10.67
CA PHE A 98 -5.50 3.57 10.88
C PHE A 98 -4.25 3.68 10.01
N ILE A 99 -3.37 2.67 10.03
CA ILE A 99 -2.13 2.72 9.23
C ILE A 99 -2.40 2.60 7.72
N GLU A 100 -3.42 1.85 7.29
CA GLU A 100 -3.80 1.81 5.88
C GLU A 100 -4.34 3.17 5.42
N PHE A 101 -5.13 3.85 6.25
CA PHE A 101 -5.64 5.18 5.93
C PHE A 101 -4.47 6.14 5.65
N HIS A 102 -3.48 6.21 6.54
CA HIS A 102 -2.30 7.04 6.33
C HIS A 102 -1.47 6.62 5.10
N THR A 103 -1.34 5.32 4.84
CA THR A 103 -0.70 4.78 3.64
C THR A 103 -1.41 5.24 2.36
N CYS A 104 -2.75 5.28 2.36
CA CYS A 104 -3.54 5.79 1.25
C CYS A 104 -3.36 7.29 1.08
N GLN A 105 -3.42 8.07 2.17
CA GLN A 105 -3.18 9.50 2.11
C GLN A 105 -1.81 9.84 1.53
N ILE A 106 -0.74 9.15 1.96
CA ILE A 106 0.61 9.33 1.41
C ILE A 106 0.63 8.99 -0.09
N THR A 107 -0.01 7.89 -0.50
CA THR A 107 -0.13 7.53 -1.93
C THR A 107 -0.79 8.65 -2.75
N ARG A 108 -1.89 9.23 -2.25
CA ARG A 108 -2.61 10.32 -2.93
C ARG A 108 -1.75 11.57 -2.99
N ASP A 109 -1.05 11.90 -1.91
CA ASP A 109 -0.14 13.04 -1.81
C ASP A 109 0.96 12.93 -2.88
N ILE A 110 1.64 11.79 -2.96
CA ILE A 110 2.63 11.48 -4.00
C ILE A 110 2.05 11.66 -5.41
N ARG A 111 0.88 11.07 -5.68
CA ARG A 111 0.25 11.13 -7.01
C ARG A 111 -0.16 12.55 -7.40
N ARG A 112 -0.72 13.32 -6.47
CA ARG A 112 -1.09 14.72 -6.69
C ARG A 112 0.13 15.58 -6.95
N THR A 113 1.15 15.45 -6.11
CA THR A 113 2.33 16.31 -6.16
C THR A 113 3.30 15.97 -7.30
N ILE A 114 3.50 14.68 -7.61
CA ILE A 114 4.53 14.25 -8.58
C ILE A 114 3.96 13.92 -9.96
N PHE A 115 2.72 13.43 -10.04
CA PHE A 115 2.20 12.84 -11.29
C PHE A 115 1.01 13.59 -11.90
N THR A 116 0.48 14.64 -11.26
CA THR A 116 -0.75 15.33 -11.73
C THR A 116 -0.48 16.49 -12.67
N HIS A 117 0.75 17.02 -12.68
CA HIS A 117 1.14 18.15 -13.54
C HIS A 117 2.18 17.71 -14.58
N PRO A 118 1.79 16.91 -15.60
CA PRO A 118 2.72 16.47 -16.65
C PRO A 118 3.27 17.63 -17.50
N GLU A 119 2.64 18.81 -17.44
CA GLU A 119 3.09 20.03 -18.13
C GLU A 119 4.10 20.87 -17.33
N GLU A 120 4.26 20.62 -16.01
CA GLU A 120 5.24 21.32 -15.18
C GLU A 120 6.63 20.67 -15.28
N ALA A 121 7.67 21.51 -15.45
CA ALA A 121 9.01 21.06 -15.82
C ALA A 121 9.67 20.12 -14.79
N GLN A 122 9.30 20.20 -13.50
CA GLN A 122 9.70 19.26 -12.46
C GLN A 122 9.02 19.69 -11.15
N THR A 123 8.46 18.75 -10.36
CA THR A 123 8.00 19.08 -9.00
C THR A 123 9.16 19.61 -8.16
N SER A 124 8.92 20.68 -7.38
CA SER A 124 9.96 21.28 -6.55
C SER A 124 10.49 20.33 -5.47
N TYR A 125 11.78 20.44 -5.16
CA TYR A 125 12.43 19.61 -4.14
C TYR A 125 11.79 19.79 -2.76
N GLU A 126 11.32 20.98 -2.41
CA GLU A 126 10.62 21.25 -1.15
C GLU A 126 9.36 20.39 -0.97
N GLN A 127 8.62 20.17 -2.06
CA GLN A 127 7.43 19.32 -2.04
C GLN A 127 7.77 17.84 -1.88
N ILE A 128 8.88 17.40 -2.50
CA ILE A 128 9.42 16.04 -2.31
C ILE A 128 9.86 15.85 -0.86
N GLU A 129 10.64 16.79 -0.32
CA GLU A 129 11.15 16.75 1.06
C GLU A 129 10.01 16.73 2.09
N ARG A 130 8.92 17.49 1.85
CA ARG A 130 7.69 17.43 2.67
C ARG A 130 7.13 16.01 2.76
N ILE A 131 7.03 15.32 1.61
CA ILE A 131 6.51 13.95 1.55
C ILE A 131 7.48 12.97 2.22
N GLU A 132 8.79 13.13 2.02
CA GLU A 132 9.81 12.32 2.71
C GLU A 132 9.71 12.44 4.23
N LYS A 133 9.63 13.67 4.76
CA LYS A 133 9.46 13.92 6.21
C LYS A 133 8.20 13.23 6.75
N ARG A 134 7.10 13.29 5.99
CA ARG A 134 5.86 12.59 6.33
C ARG A 134 6.05 11.07 6.34
N LEU A 135 6.76 10.51 5.36
CA LEU A 135 7.02 9.08 5.27
C LEU A 135 7.92 8.58 6.41
N ILE A 136 8.94 9.35 6.79
CA ILE A 136 9.81 9.08 7.97
C ILE A 136 9.00 9.13 9.26
N SER A 137 8.12 10.12 9.42
CA SER A 137 7.22 10.20 10.58
C SER A 137 6.28 9.01 10.65
N PHE A 138 5.70 8.62 9.50
CA PHE A 138 4.81 7.47 9.40
C PHE A 138 5.51 6.14 9.71
N GLN A 139 6.79 5.97 9.33
CA GLN A 139 7.57 4.79 9.68
C GLN A 139 7.59 4.50 11.18
N LYS A 140 7.62 5.55 12.02
CA LYS A 140 7.61 5.41 13.49
C LYS A 140 6.29 4.86 14.03
N GLN A 141 5.22 4.92 13.24
CA GLN A 141 3.90 4.41 13.58
C GLN A 141 3.66 3.00 13.06
N LEU A 142 4.54 2.48 12.19
CA LEU A 142 4.41 1.13 11.66
C LEU A 142 4.67 0.08 12.74
N PRO A 143 3.99 -1.08 12.68
CA PRO A 143 4.28 -2.19 13.57
C PRO A 143 5.72 -2.67 13.35
N LYS A 144 6.44 -2.90 14.44
CA LYS A 144 7.80 -3.45 14.42
C LYS A 144 7.85 -4.78 13.66
N ILE A 145 8.85 -4.95 12.80
CA ILE A 145 8.98 -6.15 11.96
C ILE A 145 9.20 -7.42 12.80
N GLU A 146 9.81 -7.28 13.98
CA GLU A 146 10.06 -8.36 14.94
C GLU A 146 8.77 -9.01 15.46
N LEU A 147 7.64 -8.30 15.40
CA LEU A 147 6.32 -8.81 15.79
C LEU A 147 5.81 -9.91 14.84
N LEU A 148 6.42 -10.07 13.66
CA LEU A 148 6.10 -11.15 12.72
C LEU A 148 6.40 -12.54 13.29
N ASN A 149 7.39 -12.64 14.16
CA ASN A 149 7.82 -13.89 14.77
C ASN A 149 7.02 -14.24 16.02
N SER A 150 6.43 -13.24 16.69
CA SER A 150 5.64 -13.43 17.90
C SER A 150 4.15 -13.65 17.62
N SER A 151 3.63 -13.24 16.46
CA SER A 151 2.22 -13.43 16.14
C SER A 151 1.93 -14.82 15.57
N THR A 152 1.02 -15.56 16.21
CA THR A 152 0.50 -16.85 15.71
C THR A 152 -0.58 -16.67 14.63
N HIS A 153 -1.16 -15.48 14.50
CA HIS A 153 -2.30 -15.23 13.61
C HIS A 153 -1.86 -14.79 12.20
N LEU A 154 -2.20 -15.59 11.19
CA LEU A 154 -1.76 -15.38 9.80
C LEU A 154 -2.16 -14.02 9.23
N TRP A 155 -3.39 -13.56 9.49
CA TRP A 155 -3.86 -12.25 9.02
C TRP A 155 -3.03 -11.10 9.60
N HIS A 156 -2.63 -11.18 10.87
CA HIS A 156 -1.85 -10.13 11.51
C HIS A 156 -0.47 -10.01 10.87
N ARG A 157 0.21 -11.15 10.68
CA ARG A 157 1.50 -11.21 9.99
C ARG A 157 1.42 -10.63 8.58
N ARG A 158 0.38 -10.98 7.82
CA ARG A 158 0.12 -10.43 6.48
C ARG A 158 -0.02 -8.92 6.49
N CYS A 159 -0.78 -8.38 7.45
CA CYS A 159 -0.97 -6.94 7.55
C CYS A 159 0.34 -6.21 7.87
N ILE A 160 1.16 -6.72 8.79
CA ILE A 160 2.49 -6.15 9.09
C ILE A 160 3.38 -6.15 7.84
N PHE A 161 3.52 -7.31 7.17
CA PHE A 161 4.33 -7.42 5.95
C PHE A 161 3.89 -6.45 4.86
N LYS A 162 2.58 -6.39 4.61
CA LYS A 162 1.98 -5.52 3.60
C LYS A 162 2.33 -4.05 3.84
N GLN A 163 2.28 -3.57 5.09
CA GLN A 163 2.60 -2.16 5.37
C GLN A 163 4.08 -1.84 5.15
N TRP A 164 4.99 -2.73 5.55
CA TRP A 164 6.42 -2.54 5.28
C TRP A 164 6.74 -2.57 3.78
N ILE A 165 6.12 -3.49 3.03
CA ILE A 165 6.26 -3.54 1.57
C ILE A 165 5.80 -2.21 0.95
N ARG A 166 4.62 -1.70 1.35
CA ARG A 166 4.11 -0.42 0.83
C ARG A 166 4.96 0.77 1.20
N HIS A 167 5.47 0.81 2.43
CA HIS A 167 6.36 1.87 2.89
C HIS A 167 7.59 1.99 1.99
N HIS A 168 8.24 0.87 1.65
CA HIS A 168 9.37 0.90 0.70
C HIS A 168 8.92 1.17 -0.73
N GLY A 169 7.73 0.69 -1.13
CA GLY A 169 7.10 1.06 -2.40
C GLY A 169 6.90 2.58 -2.55
N HIS A 170 6.54 3.29 -1.48
CA HIS A 170 6.41 4.75 -1.48
C HIS A 170 7.73 5.46 -1.73
N TRP A 171 8.83 5.00 -1.12
CA TRP A 171 10.16 5.54 -1.39
C TRP A 171 10.53 5.43 -2.87
N ILE A 172 10.24 4.28 -3.50
CA ILE A 172 10.47 4.12 -4.95
C ILE A 172 9.53 5.04 -5.74
N LEU A 173 8.24 5.09 -5.38
CA LEU A 173 7.24 5.89 -6.08
C LEU A 173 7.57 7.40 -6.07
N ILE A 174 8.14 7.91 -4.98
CA ILE A 174 8.58 9.31 -4.86
C ILE A 174 9.73 9.60 -5.84
N HIS A 175 10.73 8.73 -5.89
CA HIS A 175 12.01 9.03 -6.54
C HIS A 175 12.16 8.47 -7.96
N GLN A 176 11.29 7.55 -8.38
CA GLN A 176 11.42 6.87 -9.68
C GLN A 176 11.41 7.84 -10.87
N SER A 177 10.63 8.92 -10.82
CA SER A 177 10.55 9.94 -11.87
C SER A 177 11.79 10.83 -11.96
N TYR A 178 12.68 10.77 -10.97
CA TYR A 178 13.89 11.61 -10.87
C TYR A 178 15.17 10.81 -11.10
N LEU A 179 15.08 9.53 -11.49
CA LEU A 179 16.25 8.78 -11.93
C LEU A 179 16.80 9.42 -13.22
N PRO A 180 18.14 9.58 -13.37
CA PRO A 180 19.20 8.93 -12.59
C PRO A 180 19.86 9.84 -11.52
N THR A 181 19.17 10.83 -10.95
CA THR A 181 19.80 11.72 -9.94
C THR A 181 20.41 10.92 -8.77
N PRO A 182 21.62 11.26 -8.28
CA PRO A 182 22.33 10.43 -7.30
C PRO A 182 21.52 10.11 -6.03
N MET A 183 20.80 11.10 -5.50
CA MET A 183 19.94 10.93 -4.33
C MET A 183 18.79 9.95 -4.63
N SER A 184 18.12 10.11 -5.77
CA SER A 184 16.99 9.25 -6.15
C SER A 184 17.45 7.83 -6.42
N VAL A 185 18.62 7.63 -7.04
CA VAL A 185 19.25 6.32 -7.18
C VAL A 185 19.44 5.71 -5.81
N GLN A 186 20.14 6.40 -4.89
CA GLN A 186 20.41 5.88 -3.54
C GLN A 186 19.12 5.49 -2.79
N ARG A 187 18.09 6.35 -2.80
CA ARG A 187 16.81 6.11 -2.12
C ARG A 187 16.05 4.93 -2.72
N CYS A 188 15.91 4.90 -4.04
CA CYS A 188 15.27 3.79 -4.76
C CYS A 188 16.01 2.47 -4.54
N THR A 189 17.34 2.45 -4.66
CA THR A 189 18.16 1.25 -4.45
C THR A 189 17.99 0.70 -3.05
N THR A 190 18.04 1.56 -2.03
CA THR A 190 17.89 1.15 -0.62
C THR A 190 16.52 0.53 -0.40
N ALA A 191 15.46 1.17 -0.91
CA ALA A 191 14.10 0.66 -0.81
C ALA A 191 13.92 -0.67 -1.59
N ALA A 192 14.51 -0.79 -2.77
CA ALA A 192 14.44 -2.01 -3.58
C ALA A 192 15.10 -3.20 -2.87
N PHE A 193 16.27 -3.02 -2.25
CA PHE A 193 16.89 -4.10 -1.47
C PHE A 193 16.11 -4.44 -0.20
N ALA A 194 15.52 -3.45 0.49
CA ALA A 194 14.63 -3.74 1.61
C ALA A 194 13.42 -4.58 1.18
N LEU A 195 12.87 -4.31 -0.02
CA LEU A 195 11.81 -5.14 -0.62
C LEU A 195 12.28 -6.56 -0.94
N VAL A 196 13.50 -6.74 -1.46
CA VAL A 196 14.09 -8.08 -1.67
C VAL A 196 14.07 -8.86 -0.36
N GLU A 197 14.58 -8.28 0.73
CA GLU A 197 14.60 -8.95 2.03
C GLU A 197 13.18 -9.27 2.53
N LEU A 198 12.22 -8.35 2.40
CA LEU A 198 10.83 -8.57 2.80
C LEU A 198 10.15 -9.69 2.01
N PHE A 199 10.38 -9.75 0.69
CA PHE A 199 9.79 -10.78 -0.16
C PHE A 199 10.43 -12.15 0.04
N ASP A 200 11.70 -12.22 0.42
CA ASP A 200 12.34 -13.50 0.77
C ASP A 200 11.73 -14.16 2.02
N HIS A 201 11.31 -13.33 2.98
CA HIS A 201 10.60 -13.79 4.18
C HIS A 201 9.11 -14.07 3.92
N TRP A 202 8.61 -13.84 2.69
CA TRP A 202 7.23 -14.10 2.34
C TRP A 202 6.95 -15.60 2.26
N ILE A 203 6.19 -16.13 3.22
CA ILE A 203 5.88 -17.56 3.32
C ILE A 203 4.79 -17.93 2.31
N VAL A 204 4.98 -19.03 1.58
CA VAL A 204 4.00 -19.59 0.61
C VAL A 204 2.62 -19.86 1.25
N ALA A 205 2.54 -20.10 2.56
CA ALA A 205 1.27 -20.22 3.29
C ALA A 205 0.48 -18.88 3.42
N MET A 206 1.10 -17.73 3.11
CA MET A 206 0.43 -16.42 3.07
C MET A 206 -0.28 -16.15 1.73
N ASP A 207 -0.27 -17.12 0.80
CA ASP A 207 -0.44 -16.90 -0.64
C ASP A 207 -1.86 -17.10 -1.20
N CYS A 208 -2.85 -16.39 -0.65
CA CYS A 208 -4.14 -16.25 -1.36
C CYS A 208 -4.35 -14.87 -1.98
N TYR A 209 -3.48 -13.89 -1.72
CA TYR A 209 -3.61 -12.52 -2.21
C TYR A 209 -2.25 -11.86 -2.39
N PHE A 210 -1.37 -12.40 -3.25
CA PHE A 210 -0.11 -11.71 -3.61
C PHE A 210 -0.37 -10.43 -4.46
N ARG A 211 -1.58 -10.24 -4.99
CA ARG A 211 -1.97 -9.07 -5.83
C ARG A 211 -1.73 -7.67 -5.23
N PRO A 212 -1.92 -7.37 -3.94
CA PRO A 212 -1.75 -6.03 -3.41
C PRO A 212 -0.28 -5.63 -3.24
N CYS A 213 0.68 -6.53 -3.49
CA CYS A 213 2.12 -6.29 -3.35
C CYS A 213 2.92 -6.56 -4.65
N VAL A 214 2.28 -7.04 -5.73
CA VAL A 214 2.93 -7.25 -7.04
C VAL A 214 3.46 -5.95 -7.62
N HIS A 215 2.79 -4.82 -7.35
CA HIS A 215 3.23 -3.52 -7.82
C HIS A 215 4.60 -3.14 -7.24
N GLU A 216 4.77 -3.31 -5.93
CA GLU A 216 6.01 -3.03 -5.22
C GLU A 216 7.12 -4.01 -5.61
N LEU A 217 6.79 -5.29 -5.84
CA LEU A 217 7.74 -6.26 -6.41
C LEU A 217 8.22 -5.81 -7.80
N LYS A 218 7.29 -5.38 -8.65
CA LYS A 218 7.60 -4.87 -9.99
C LYS A 218 8.50 -3.63 -9.90
N GLN A 219 8.15 -2.67 -9.05
CA GLN A 219 8.95 -1.47 -8.82
C GLN A 219 10.37 -1.81 -8.35
N ALA A 220 10.54 -2.71 -7.38
CA ALA A 220 11.85 -3.16 -6.93
C ALA A 220 12.66 -3.76 -8.09
N CYS A 221 12.05 -4.63 -8.89
CA CYS A 221 12.72 -5.20 -10.05
C CYS A 221 13.10 -4.17 -11.11
N GLU A 222 12.27 -3.15 -11.36
CA GLU A 222 12.60 -2.07 -12.30
C GLU A 222 13.82 -1.27 -11.84
N ILE A 223 13.93 -0.98 -10.54
CA ILE A 223 15.11 -0.34 -9.95
C ILE A 223 16.35 -1.24 -10.05
N LEU A 224 16.24 -2.53 -9.74
CA LEU A 224 17.37 -3.44 -9.86
C LEU A 224 17.79 -3.66 -11.32
N LEU A 225 16.83 -3.74 -12.25
CA LEU A 225 17.10 -3.79 -13.69
C LEU A 225 17.83 -2.54 -14.17
N TYR A 226 17.48 -1.35 -13.69
CA TYR A 226 18.22 -0.12 -13.99
C TYR A 226 19.72 -0.28 -13.68
N HIS A 227 20.08 -0.89 -12.55
CA HIS A 227 21.49 -1.12 -12.20
C HIS A 227 22.20 -2.12 -13.13
N VAL A 228 21.46 -3.09 -13.66
CA VAL A 228 21.96 -4.09 -14.63
C VAL A 228 22.16 -3.44 -15.99
N ASP A 229 21.14 -2.74 -16.47
CA ASP A 229 21.12 -2.09 -17.80
C ASP A 229 22.18 -0.99 -17.89
N GLN A 230 22.38 -0.23 -16.81
CA GLN A 230 23.39 0.85 -16.74
C GLN A 230 24.77 0.38 -16.28
N ASN A 231 24.97 -0.93 -16.08
CA ASN A 231 26.23 -1.53 -15.64
C ASN A 231 26.88 -0.83 -14.42
N THR A 232 26.05 -0.50 -13.42
CA THR A 232 26.51 0.22 -12.22
C THR A 232 27.36 -0.67 -11.30
N PRO A 233 28.12 -0.11 -10.33
CA PRO A 233 28.97 -0.90 -9.42
C PRO A 233 28.24 -1.97 -8.60
N ILE A 234 26.92 -1.82 -8.42
CA ILE A 234 26.10 -2.78 -7.66
C ILE A 234 25.39 -3.81 -8.54
N LYS A 235 25.67 -3.85 -9.85
CA LYS A 235 25.06 -4.77 -10.84
C LYS A 235 24.97 -6.21 -10.34
N ARG A 236 26.05 -6.75 -9.77
CA ARG A 236 26.08 -8.13 -9.26
C ARG A 236 25.06 -8.35 -8.15
N LYS A 237 24.98 -7.44 -7.18
CA LYS A 237 23.98 -7.50 -6.10
C LYS A 237 22.56 -7.32 -6.65
N ALA A 238 22.40 -6.47 -7.66
CA ALA A 238 21.10 -6.27 -8.31
C ALA A 238 20.61 -7.53 -9.04
N LEU A 239 21.49 -8.24 -9.76
CA LEU A 239 21.17 -9.53 -10.38
C LEU A 239 20.73 -10.57 -9.34
N GLU A 240 21.45 -10.67 -8.22
CA GLU A 240 21.09 -11.56 -7.13
C GLU A 240 19.71 -11.20 -6.54
N GLY A 241 19.45 -9.92 -6.31
CA GLY A 241 18.13 -9.44 -5.86
C GLY A 241 17.01 -9.74 -6.85
N LEU A 242 17.25 -9.59 -8.16
CA LEU A 242 16.30 -9.95 -9.22
C LEU A 242 15.97 -11.45 -9.21
N MET A 243 17.00 -12.30 -9.06
CA MET A 243 16.80 -13.75 -8.95
C MET A 243 15.93 -14.10 -7.75
N ARG A 244 16.21 -13.49 -6.58
CA ARG A 244 15.45 -13.68 -5.34
C ARG A 244 13.97 -13.27 -5.51
N LEU A 245 13.71 -12.05 -5.99
CA LEU A 245 12.35 -11.54 -6.22
C LEU A 245 11.54 -12.37 -7.21
N ILE A 246 12.14 -12.75 -8.35
CA ILE A 246 11.45 -13.58 -9.34
C ILE A 246 11.18 -14.98 -8.79
N ASN A 247 12.09 -15.57 -8.03
CA ASN A 247 11.86 -16.88 -7.42
C ASN A 247 10.65 -16.87 -6.48
N VAL A 248 10.43 -15.78 -5.73
CA VAL A 248 9.22 -15.62 -4.90
C VAL A 248 7.97 -15.63 -5.77
N LEU A 249 7.93 -14.82 -6.84
CA LEU A 249 6.78 -14.76 -7.76
C LEU A 249 6.50 -16.11 -8.44
N LEU A 250 7.55 -16.82 -8.87
CA LEU A 250 7.43 -18.10 -9.57
C LEU A 250 6.99 -19.26 -8.66
N LYS A 251 7.13 -19.13 -7.34
CA LYS A 251 6.63 -20.10 -6.35
C LYS A 251 5.14 -19.91 -6.02
N THR A 252 4.53 -18.81 -6.45
CA THR A 252 3.10 -18.56 -6.23
C THR A 252 2.21 -19.40 -7.17
N PRO A 253 0.92 -19.63 -6.83
CA PRO A 253 -0.04 -20.30 -7.72
C PRO A 253 -0.21 -19.64 -9.09
N VAL A 254 0.16 -18.36 -9.23
CA VAL A 254 0.10 -17.63 -10.51
C VAL A 254 1.45 -17.65 -11.25
N GLY A 255 2.44 -18.40 -10.76
CA GLY A 255 3.80 -18.44 -11.30
C GLY A 255 3.86 -18.79 -12.79
N GLU A 256 3.07 -19.76 -13.25
CA GLU A 256 3.02 -20.15 -14.66
C GLU A 256 2.52 -19.01 -15.56
N ILE A 257 1.44 -18.34 -15.13
CA ILE A 257 0.91 -17.16 -15.84
C ILE A 257 1.90 -16.00 -15.75
N ALA A 258 2.59 -15.83 -14.61
CA ALA A 258 3.57 -14.76 -14.43
C ALA A 258 4.75 -14.90 -15.40
N ARG A 259 5.21 -16.13 -15.71
CA ARG A 259 6.31 -16.38 -16.68
C ARG A 259 6.03 -15.83 -18.07
N THR A 260 4.77 -15.74 -18.48
CA THR A 260 4.38 -15.21 -19.80
C THR A 260 4.30 -13.69 -19.83
N ARG A 261 4.37 -13.01 -18.67
CA ARG A 261 4.27 -11.55 -18.61
C ARG A 261 5.55 -10.90 -19.12
N PRO A 262 5.47 -9.85 -19.99
CA PRO A 262 6.63 -9.20 -20.58
C PRO A 262 7.67 -8.73 -19.55
N PHE A 263 7.21 -8.20 -18.42
CA PHE A 263 8.08 -7.76 -17.32
C PHE A 263 8.91 -8.92 -16.74
N VAL A 264 8.29 -10.07 -16.47
CA VAL A 264 8.99 -11.24 -15.92
C VAL A 264 9.98 -11.80 -16.95
N GLN A 265 9.58 -11.85 -18.22
CA GLN A 265 10.48 -12.26 -19.30
C GLN A 265 11.71 -11.35 -19.42
N ARG A 266 11.54 -10.03 -19.26
CA ARG A 266 12.67 -9.08 -19.26
C ARG A 266 13.64 -9.39 -18.12
N VAL A 267 13.13 -9.62 -16.91
CA VAL A 267 13.98 -9.96 -15.76
C VAL A 267 14.72 -11.29 -15.99
N LEU A 268 14.02 -12.32 -16.46
CA LEU A 268 14.62 -13.62 -16.76
C LEU A 268 15.71 -13.53 -17.83
N LYS A 269 15.49 -12.74 -18.90
CA LYS A 269 16.50 -12.48 -19.93
C LYS A 269 17.74 -11.78 -19.36
N ALA A 270 17.55 -10.76 -18.52
CA ALA A 270 18.65 -10.05 -17.89
C ALA A 270 19.50 -10.99 -16.99
N ILE A 271 18.84 -11.88 -16.26
CA ILE A 271 19.53 -12.91 -15.44
C ILE A 271 20.30 -13.88 -16.33
N GLN A 272 19.69 -14.41 -17.40
CA GLN A 272 20.32 -15.37 -18.30
C GLN A 272 21.55 -14.80 -19.00
N GLN A 273 21.46 -13.55 -19.50
CA GLN A 273 22.55 -12.89 -20.22
C GLN A 273 23.78 -12.56 -19.37
N ASN A 274 23.64 -12.54 -18.04
CA ASN A 274 24.72 -12.18 -17.12
C ASN A 274 25.19 -13.35 -16.24
N ASN A 275 24.58 -14.53 -16.39
CA ASN A 275 25.02 -15.80 -15.79
C ASN A 275 25.80 -16.70 -16.78
N MET A 276 25.91 -16.27 -18.04
CA MET A 276 26.86 -16.78 -19.03
C MET A 276 28.10 -15.89 -19.05
#